data_AF-A0A7G6AC46-F1
#
_entry.id   AF-A0A7G6AC46-F1
#
_cell.length_a   1.000
_cell.length_b   1.000
_cell.length_c   1.000
_cell.angle_alpha   90.00
_cell.angle_beta   90.00
_cell.angle_gamma   90.00
#
_symmetry.space_group_name_H-M   'P 1'
#
loop_
_entity.id
_entity.type
_entity.pdbx_description
1 polymer ?
#
loop_
_entity_poly.entity_id
_entity_poly.type
_entity_poly.pdbx_seq_one_letter_code
_entity_poly.pdbx_strand_id
1 'polypeptide(L)'
;MSSPPNKPVQLEYAAISEIGMRSSNQDHIGLAQRDGLRCFVVADGAGGHHGGEIASRVVVDALLARFDAEASFGPPRPALLCGTRLPAAGAGAPWQA
;
A
#
# COMPACT_ATOMS: atom_id res chain seq x y z
N MET A 1 24.70 23.38 17.25
CA MET A 1 24.31 23.65 15.84
C MET A 1 22.93 23.02 15.62
N SER A 2 21.85 23.81 15.67
CA SER A 2 20.50 23.31 15.39
C SER A 2 20.36 23.07 13.89
N SER A 3 19.99 21.86 13.48
CA SER A 3 19.65 21.60 12.07
C SER A 3 18.55 22.57 11.62
N PRO A 4 18.59 23.08 10.37
CA PRO A 4 17.52 23.95 9.87
C PRO A 4 16.18 23.22 9.93
N PRO A 5 15.06 23.92 10.20
CA PRO A 5 13.74 23.31 10.19
C PRO A 5 13.48 22.74 8.79
N ASN A 6 13.11 21.45 8.73
CA ASN A 6 12.77 20.79 7.49
C ASN A 6 11.51 21.46 6.91
N LYS A 7 11.68 22.26 5.84
CA LYS A 7 10.55 22.91 5.17
C LYS A 7 9.69 21.83 4.50
N PRO A 8 8.38 21.78 4.73
CA PRO A 8 7.53 20.78 4.10
C PRO A 8 7.58 20.91 2.58
N VAL A 9 7.77 19.78 1.90
CA VAL A 9 7.75 19.71 0.44
C VAL A 9 6.30 19.78 -0.04
N GLN A 10 6.02 20.73 -0.93
CA GLN A 10 4.73 20.81 -1.63
C GLN A 10 4.75 19.78 -2.78
N LEU A 11 3.79 18.86 -2.78
CA LEU A 11 3.67 17.81 -3.80
C LEU A 11 2.28 17.90 -4.42
N GLU A 12 2.23 18.07 -5.73
CA GLU A 12 1.04 17.83 -6.55
C GLU A 12 1.18 16.46 -7.22
N TYR A 13 0.09 15.71 -7.32
CA TYR A 13 0.10 14.39 -7.91
C TYR A 13 -1.22 14.09 -8.62
N ALA A 14 -1.18 13.13 -9.53
CA ALA A 14 -2.34 12.54 -10.18
C ALA A 14 -2.17 11.02 -10.20
N ALA A 15 -3.29 10.28 -10.20
CA ALA A 15 -3.31 8.83 -10.31
C ALA A 15 -4.22 8.44 -11.48
N ILE A 16 -3.70 7.62 -12.38
CA ILE A 16 -4.42 7.12 -13.56
C ILE A 16 -4.09 5.63 -13.66
N SER A 17 -5.11 4.81 -13.86
CA SER A 17 -4.96 3.37 -14.09
C SER A 17 -5.94 2.96 -15.18
N GLU A 18 -5.45 2.23 -16.18
CA GLU A 18 -6.23 1.81 -17.34
C GLU A 18 -6.05 0.31 -17.58
N ILE A 19 -7.16 -0.37 -17.84
CA ILE A 19 -7.19 -1.82 -18.09
C ILE A 19 -6.54 -2.22 -19.43
N GLY A 20 -6.61 -1.34 -20.42
CA GLY A 20 -6.23 -1.63 -21.81
C GLY A 20 -7.08 -2.77 -22.40
N MET A 21 -6.43 -3.76 -23.01
CA MET A 21 -7.08 -4.90 -23.68
C MET A 21 -7.28 -6.12 -22.77
N ARG A 22 -7.01 -6.00 -21.46
CA ARG A 22 -7.15 -7.11 -20.49
C ARG A 22 -8.62 -7.28 -20.09
N SER A 23 -8.95 -8.47 -19.59
CA SER A 23 -10.30 -8.78 -19.07
C SER A 23 -10.56 -8.22 -17.66
N SER A 24 -9.51 -8.03 -16.86
CA SER A 24 -9.55 -7.32 -15.57
C SER A 24 -8.29 -6.46 -15.43
N ASN A 25 -8.43 -5.32 -14.74
CA ASN A 25 -7.31 -4.49 -14.37
C ASN A 25 -6.70 -5.04 -13.09
N GLN A 26 -5.45 -5.48 -13.17
CA GLN A 26 -4.73 -6.06 -12.05
C GLN A 26 -3.77 -5.06 -11.40
N ASP A 27 -3.79 -3.81 -11.85
CA ASP A 27 -3.08 -2.71 -11.22
C ASP A 27 -3.96 -2.09 -10.13
N HIS A 28 -3.35 -1.70 -9.01
CA HIS A 28 -4.00 -0.91 -7.97
C HIS A 28 -3.12 0.23 -7.50
N ILE A 29 -3.73 1.40 -7.29
CA ILE A 29 -3.05 2.62 -6.84
C ILE A 29 -3.71 3.08 -5.54
N GLY A 30 -2.90 3.39 -4.54
CA GLY A 30 -3.36 3.86 -3.24
C GLY A 30 -2.53 5.01 -2.70
N LEU A 31 -3.17 5.84 -1.87
CA LEU A 31 -2.57 7.03 -1.31
C LEU A 31 -3.01 7.23 0.15
N ALA A 32 -2.08 7.66 0.99
CA ALA A 32 -2.38 8.09 2.36
C ALA A 32 -1.50 9.27 2.77
N GLN A 33 -1.96 10.03 3.77
CA GLN A 33 -1.23 11.16 4.32
C GLN A 33 -1.38 11.19 5.84
N ARG A 34 -0.26 11.25 6.55
CA ARG A 34 -0.22 11.33 8.01
C ARG A 34 1.02 12.09 8.47
N ASP A 35 0.87 12.97 9.46
CA ASP A 35 1.96 13.71 10.11
C ASP A 35 2.90 14.46 9.14
N GLY A 36 2.32 15.01 8.06
CA GLY A 36 3.08 15.72 7.02
C GLY A 36 3.86 14.81 6.07
N LEU A 37 3.75 13.49 6.23
CA LEU A 37 4.26 12.48 5.30
C LEU A 37 3.14 12.06 4.34
N ARG A 38 3.54 11.69 3.12
CA ARG A 38 2.64 11.15 2.10
C ARG A 38 3.12 9.76 1.68
N CYS A 39 2.19 8.84 1.54
CA CYS A 39 2.38 7.48 1.05
C CYS A 39 1.72 7.35 -0.32
N PHE A 40 2.48 6.90 -1.30
CA PHE A 40 1.97 6.55 -2.62
C PHE A 40 2.34 5.10 -2.88
N VAL A 41 1.37 4.29 -3.26
CA VAL A 41 1.54 2.86 -3.50
C VAL A 41 0.98 2.52 -4.87
N VAL A 42 1.75 1.77 -5.66
CA VAL A 42 1.30 1.16 -6.91
C VAL A 42 1.68 -0.31 -6.84
N ALA A 43 0.75 -1.19 -7.16
CA ALA A 43 0.98 -2.64 -7.23
C ALA A 43 0.41 -3.19 -8.54
N ASP A 44 1.19 -4.02 -9.22
CA ASP A 44 0.79 -4.81 -10.39
C ASP A 44 0.59 -6.27 -9.92
N GLY A 45 -0.63 -6.78 -10.10
CA GLY A 45 -0.98 -8.15 -9.77
C GLY A 45 -0.50 -9.11 -10.85
N ALA A 46 0.37 -10.06 -10.50
CA ALA A 46 0.92 -11.02 -11.45
C ALA A 46 -0.18 -11.85 -12.16
N GLY A 47 -0.51 -11.45 -13.39
CA GLY A 47 -1.69 -11.89 -14.16
C GLY A 47 -1.65 -13.26 -14.81
N GLY A 48 -0.88 -14.19 -14.26
CA GLY A 48 -0.85 -15.55 -14.77
C GLY A 48 -2.09 -16.37 -14.43
N HIS A 49 -2.86 -15.99 -13.38
CA HIS A 49 -4.01 -16.72 -12.83
C HIS A 49 -5.10 -15.74 -12.36
N HIS A 50 -6.36 -16.22 -12.23
CA HIS A 50 -7.45 -15.48 -11.58
C HIS A 50 -7.01 -15.05 -10.17
N GLY A 51 -6.89 -13.75 -9.92
CA GLY A 51 -6.52 -13.22 -8.60
C GLY A 51 -5.55 -12.04 -8.57
N GLY A 52 -4.96 -11.63 -9.70
CA GLY A 52 -4.03 -10.49 -9.74
C GLY A 52 -4.64 -9.20 -9.18
N GLU A 53 -5.90 -8.91 -9.49
CA GLU A 53 -6.66 -7.77 -8.95
C GLU A 53 -6.77 -7.80 -7.42
N ILE A 54 -7.00 -8.99 -6.84
CA ILE A 54 -7.06 -9.17 -5.39
C ILE A 54 -5.66 -9.00 -4.80
N ALA A 55 -4.63 -9.56 -5.43
CA ALA A 55 -3.27 -9.46 -4.95
C ALA A 55 -2.78 -8.00 -4.90
N SER A 56 -2.97 -7.23 -5.98
CA SER A 56 -2.56 -5.83 -6.01
C SER A 56 -3.32 -4.98 -5.01
N ARG A 57 -4.64 -5.19 -4.88
CA ARG A 57 -5.45 -4.53 -3.85
C ARG A 57 -4.98 -4.83 -2.43
N VAL A 58 -4.74 -6.11 -2.11
CA VAL A 58 -4.27 -6.53 -0.79
C VAL A 58 -2.94 -5.87 -0.43
N VAL A 59 -2.01 -5.80 -1.38
CA VAL A 59 -0.71 -5.14 -1.16
C VAL A 59 -0.89 -3.66 -0.85
N VAL A 60 -1.70 -2.96 -1.66
CA VAL A 60 -1.95 -1.53 -1.45
C VAL A 60 -2.63 -1.29 -0.11
N ASP A 61 -3.74 -1.98 0.17
CA ASP A 61 -4.52 -1.81 1.40
C ASP A 61 -3.66 -2.08 2.66
N ALA A 62 -2.83 -3.13 2.63
CA ALA A 62 -1.94 -3.46 3.74
C ALA A 62 -0.87 -2.38 3.98
N LEU A 63 -0.29 -1.83 2.93
CA LEU A 63 0.73 -0.78 3.04
C LEU A 63 0.14 0.53 3.52
N LEU A 64 -1.04 0.92 3.02
CA LEU A 64 -1.75 2.11 3.50
C LEU A 64 -2.14 1.96 4.98
N ALA A 65 -2.70 0.82 5.37
CA ALA A 65 -3.05 0.57 6.78
C ALA A 65 -1.81 0.60 7.70
N ARG A 66 -0.68 0.07 7.24
CA ARG A 66 0.59 0.12 7.99
C ARG A 66 1.11 1.55 8.11
N PHE A 67 1.05 2.32 7.02
CA PHE A 67 1.44 3.72 7.02
C PHE A 67 0.54 4.54 7.94
N ASP A 68 -0.77 4.31 7.90
CA ASP A 68 -1.72 4.99 8.78
C ASP A 68 -1.53 4.62 10.24
N ALA A 69 -0.93 3.47 10.57
CA ALA A 69 -0.61 3.07 11.93
C ALA A 69 0.70 3.70 12.47
N GLU A 70 1.73 3.85 11.64
CA GLU A 70 3.08 4.21 12.11
C GLU A 70 3.71 5.46 11.46
N ALA A 71 3.12 6.01 10.40
CA ALA A 71 3.62 7.15 9.62
C ALA A 71 5.15 7.12 9.44
N SER A 72 5.68 5.98 8.99
CA SER A 72 7.12 5.73 8.92
C SER A 72 7.45 4.84 7.72
N PHE A 73 8.49 5.20 6.97
CA PHE A 73 9.07 4.40 5.87
C PHE A 73 10.49 3.89 6.18
N GLY A 74 10.89 3.85 7.45
CA GLY A 74 12.14 3.24 7.89
C GLY A 74 11.92 1.84 8.44
N PRO A 75 13.00 1.04 8.66
CA PRO A 75 12.90 -0.12 9.53
C PRO A 75 12.24 0.34 10.85
N PRO A 76 11.32 -0.45 11.43
CA PRO A 76 10.73 -0.09 12.71
C PRO A 76 11.87 0.24 13.67
N ARG A 77 11.78 1.36 14.40
CA ARG A 77 12.68 1.61 15.54
C ARG A 77 12.70 0.31 16.34
N PRO A 78 13.88 -0.27 16.63
CA PRO A 78 13.99 -1.69 16.93
C PRO A 78 13.16 -2.07 18.16
N ALA A 79 11.98 -2.61 17.88
CA ALA A 79 11.24 -3.52 18.72
C ALA A 79 10.80 -4.64 17.77
N LEU A 80 11.70 -5.62 17.62
CA LEU A 80 11.52 -6.93 16.99
C LEU A 80 10.40 -7.06 15.94
N LEU A 81 10.77 -7.06 14.67
CA LEU A 81 9.96 -7.71 13.62
C LEU A 81 10.48 -9.14 13.40
N CYS A 82 10.21 -10.01 14.37
CA CYS A 82 10.22 -11.46 14.18
C CYS A 82 8.81 -11.95 14.51
N GLY A 83 8.00 -12.16 13.47
CA GLY A 83 6.73 -12.89 13.58
C GLY A 83 5.50 -12.08 14.02
N THR A 84 5.17 -10.97 13.36
CA THR A 84 3.78 -10.51 13.36
C THR A 84 3.03 -11.11 12.17
N ARG A 85 2.35 -12.22 12.49
CA ARG A 85 1.29 -12.82 11.70
C ARG A 85 0.34 -11.70 11.23
N LEU A 86 0.12 -11.58 9.92
CA LEU A 86 -0.97 -10.79 9.36
C LEU A 86 -2.25 -11.13 10.16
N PRO A 87 -3.08 -10.14 10.57
CA PRO A 87 -4.39 -10.48 11.13
C PRO A 87 -5.09 -11.34 10.09
N ALA A 88 -5.47 -12.55 10.50
CA ALA A 88 -6.22 -13.46 9.65
C ALA A 88 -7.42 -12.70 9.09
N ALA A 89 -7.49 -12.60 7.76
CA ALA A 89 -8.70 -12.21 7.08
C ALA A 89 -9.83 -13.04 7.69
N GLY A 90 -10.80 -12.35 8.31
CA GLY A 90 -11.94 -12.99 8.94
C GLY A 90 -12.56 -14.00 8.00
N ALA A 91 -12.67 -15.24 8.47
CA ALA A 91 -13.34 -16.31 7.77
C ALA A 91 -14.77 -15.89 7.39
N GLY A 92 -15.08 -15.93 6.09
CA GLY A 92 -16.47 -15.88 5.63
C GLY A 92 -16.73 -15.12 4.32
N ALA A 93 -16.14 -15.53 3.20
CA ALA A 93 -16.78 -15.43 1.88
C ALA A 93 -16.06 -16.34 0.87
N PRO A 94 -16.75 -17.25 0.17
CA PRO A 94 -16.14 -18.16 -0.77
C PRO A 94 -16.00 -17.48 -2.14
N TRP A 95 -14.78 -17.07 -2.51
CA TRP A 95 -14.51 -16.67 -3.88
C TRP A 95 -14.00 -17.90 -4.63
N GLN A 96 -14.93 -18.61 -5.29
CA GLN A 96 -14.62 -19.62 -6.30
C GLN A 96 -14.25 -18.92 -7.61
N ALA A 97 -13.40 -19.62 -8.37
CA ALA A 97 -12.74 -19.20 -9.60
C ALA A 97 -13.68 -18.78 -10.74
#